data_AF-A0A5P8M2S0-F1
#
_entry.id   AF-A0A5P8M2S0-F1
#
_cell.length_a   1.000
_cell.length_b   1.000
_cell.length_c   1.000
_cell.angle_alpha   90.00
_cell.angle_beta   90.00
_cell.angle_gamma   90.00
#
_symmetry.space_group_name_H-M   'P 1'
#
loop_
_entity.id
_entity.type
_entity.pdbx_description
1 polymer ?
#
loop_
_entity_poly.entity_id
_entity_poly.type
_entity_poly.pdbx_seq_one_letter_code
_entity_poly.pdbx_strand_id
1 'polypeptide(L)'
;MRGRIEEQSAAQKAAVVDALRHDYPLKELLLLAQLPRATFYDRLQRKNKPDKYAALKVFIKKTFHDSYETYGYRRIHIMARKAGFKCSPNTVLRLMGQLDLSVTLYSRHTSGYHSYKGKVGTVNDNLLHQRFDAQEPFTVLHTDVTQVKLVDHSWGYISAVIDEASREVITIIVSSSANKEQLHLTLDDLAKKLPADVAPIMHSDQGWQYQTREYQSRVHAMGIVPSMSRKGNCHDNAPMESFFNLLKCCT
;
A
#
# COMPACT_ATOMS: atom_id res chain seq x y z
N MET A 1 16.79 39.83 -17.82
CA MET A 1 16.27 38.51 -18.24
C MET A 1 17.09 38.00 -19.42
N ARG A 2 18.13 37.20 -19.18
CA ARG A 2 18.86 36.49 -20.24
C ARG A 2 18.20 35.11 -20.38
N GLY A 3 17.33 34.98 -21.39
CA GLY A 3 16.69 33.70 -21.70
C GLY A 3 17.74 32.67 -22.10
N ARG A 4 17.74 31.53 -21.41
CA ARG A 4 18.36 30.29 -21.89
C ARG A 4 17.78 30.03 -23.28
N ILE A 5 18.61 30.15 -24.31
CA ILE A 5 18.32 29.52 -25.59
C ILE A 5 18.34 28.02 -25.27
N GLU A 6 17.16 27.41 -25.22
CA GLU A 6 17.03 25.97 -25.01
C GLU A 6 17.81 25.26 -26.12
N GLU A 7 18.89 24.60 -25.74
CA GLU A 7 19.65 23.74 -26.62
C GLU A 7 18.74 22.58 -27.00
N GLN A 8 18.06 22.68 -28.16
CA GLN A 8 17.15 21.64 -28.61
C GLN A 8 17.90 20.31 -28.64
N SER A 9 17.36 19.32 -27.95
CA SER A 9 17.94 17.99 -27.91
C SER A 9 18.04 17.47 -29.34
N ALA A 10 19.10 16.73 -29.63
CA ALA A 10 19.29 16.27 -31.00
C ALA A 10 18.16 15.29 -31.47
N ALA A 11 17.33 14.80 -30.54
CA ALA A 11 16.10 14.06 -30.84
C ALA A 11 14.99 14.95 -31.40
N GLN A 12 14.79 16.14 -30.81
CA GLN A 12 13.87 17.14 -31.32
C GLN A 12 14.33 17.65 -32.68
N LYS A 13 15.63 17.93 -32.84
CA LYS A 13 16.23 18.31 -34.13
C LYS A 13 15.99 17.26 -35.21
N ALA A 14 16.19 15.98 -34.89
CA ALA A 14 15.93 14.89 -35.83
C ALA A 14 14.44 14.77 -36.21
N ALA A 15 13.51 15.02 -35.29
CA ALA A 15 12.08 15.00 -35.56
C ALA A 15 11.65 16.15 -36.49
N VAL A 16 12.20 17.36 -36.30
CA VAL A 16 11.95 18.52 -37.16
C VAL A 16 12.49 18.29 -38.58
N VAL A 17 13.73 17.76 -38.68
CA VAL A 17 14.33 17.41 -39.99
C VAL A 17 13.53 16.31 -40.69
N ASP A 18 13.02 15.31 -39.96
CA ASP A 18 12.21 14.23 -40.52
C ASP A 18 10.83 14.71 -41.02
N ALA A 19 10.27 15.77 -40.43
CA ALA A 19 9.04 16.39 -40.92
C ALA A 19 9.28 17.19 -42.21
N LEU A 20 10.31 18.04 -42.23
CA LEU A 20 10.59 19.00 -43.31
C LEU A 20 11.35 18.42 -44.52
N ARG A 21 11.91 17.21 -44.41
CA ARG A 21 12.68 16.56 -45.49
C ARG A 21 11.90 16.30 -46.79
N HIS A 22 10.57 16.40 -46.76
CA HIS A 22 9.71 16.23 -47.93
C HIS A 22 9.60 17.52 -48.74
N ASP A 23 9.77 18.67 -48.08
CA ASP A 23 9.62 20.00 -48.68
C ASP A 23 10.97 20.66 -48.99
N TYR A 24 12.05 20.27 -48.30
CA TYR A 24 13.37 20.89 -48.42
C TYR A 24 14.52 19.87 -48.54
N PRO A 25 15.67 20.26 -49.16
CA PRO A 25 16.82 19.38 -49.28
C PRO A 25 17.40 18.98 -47.92
N LEU A 26 17.52 17.66 -47.68
CA LEU A 26 18.02 17.11 -46.41
C LEU A 26 19.39 17.66 -46.00
N LYS A 27 20.27 17.96 -46.97
CA LYS A 27 21.62 18.48 -46.71
C LYS A 27 21.58 19.87 -46.04
N GLU A 28 20.66 20.72 -46.47
CA GLU A 28 20.46 22.07 -45.94
C GLU A 28 19.81 22.02 -44.55
N LEU A 29 18.81 21.16 -44.38
CA LEU A 29 18.15 20.94 -43.10
C LEU A 29 19.12 20.41 -42.02
N LEU A 30 20.01 19.48 -42.37
CA LEU A 30 21.03 18.96 -41.44
C LEU A 30 22.08 20.01 -41.07
N LEU A 31 22.44 20.90 -42.01
CA LEU A 31 23.36 22.01 -41.77
C LEU A 31 22.75 23.04 -40.82
N LEU A 32 21.49 23.45 -41.07
CA LEU A 32 20.74 24.38 -40.23
C LEU A 32 20.50 23.83 -38.83
N ALA A 33 20.16 22.54 -38.71
CA ALA A 33 19.96 21.87 -37.43
C ALA A 33 21.27 21.56 -36.69
N GLN A 34 22.43 21.73 -37.34
CA GLN A 34 23.75 21.30 -36.85
C GLN A 34 23.73 19.83 -36.39
N LEU A 35 23.13 18.95 -37.21
CA LEU A 35 22.94 17.55 -36.89
C LEU A 35 23.75 16.66 -37.85
N PRO A 36 24.66 15.81 -37.35
CA PRO A 36 25.37 14.87 -38.22
C PRO A 36 24.41 13.90 -38.90
N ARG A 37 24.65 13.61 -40.19
CA ARG A 37 23.82 12.69 -40.99
C ARG A 37 23.69 11.32 -40.34
N ALA A 38 24.77 10.78 -39.78
CA ALA A 38 24.75 9.49 -39.08
C ALA A 38 23.81 9.50 -37.86
N THR A 39 23.82 10.59 -37.08
CA THR A 39 22.94 10.79 -35.93
C THR A 39 21.47 10.91 -36.34
N PHE A 40 21.18 11.55 -37.47
CA PHE A 40 19.82 11.62 -38.03
C PHE A 40 19.27 10.22 -38.35
N TYR A 41 20.00 9.41 -39.12
CA TYR A 41 19.54 8.06 -39.48
C TYR A 41 19.50 7.10 -38.30
N ASP A 42 20.48 7.15 -37.37
CA ASP A 42 20.44 6.37 -36.13
C ASP A 42 19.18 6.70 -35.30
N ARG A 43 18.81 7.99 -35.19
CA ARG A 43 17.57 8.40 -34.52
C ARG A 43 16.32 7.98 -35.27
N LEU A 44 16.32 8.07 -36.60
CA LEU A 44 15.20 7.61 -37.43
C LEU A 44 14.96 6.11 -37.24
N GLN A 45 16.05 5.32 -37.21
CA GLN A 45 15.96 3.89 -36.92
C GLN A 45 15.46 3.60 -35.50
N ARG A 46 15.88 4.38 -34.49
CA ARG A 46 15.38 4.24 -33.12
C ARG A 46 13.90 4.61 -32.98
N LYS A 47 13.43 5.64 -33.69
CA LYS A 47 12.01 6.05 -33.74
C LYS A 47 11.13 4.94 -34.32
N ASN A 48 11.65 4.19 -35.28
CA ASN A 48 10.93 3.08 -35.93
C ASN A 48 11.02 1.75 -35.17
N LYS A 49 11.72 1.68 -34.02
CA LYS A 49 11.73 0.46 -33.21
C LYS A 49 10.39 0.31 -32.48
N PRO A 50 9.76 -0.88 -32.54
CA PRO A 50 8.54 -1.13 -31.78
C PRO A 50 8.81 -0.96 -30.28
N ASP A 51 7.87 -0.34 -29.57
CA ASP A 51 7.98 -0.19 -28.12
C ASP A 51 7.98 -1.57 -27.46
N LYS A 52 9.15 -1.98 -26.98
CA LYS A 52 9.38 -3.25 -26.25
C LYS A 52 8.37 -3.46 -25.13
N TYR A 53 7.85 -2.39 -24.53
CA TYR A 53 6.94 -2.44 -23.40
C TYR A 53 5.49 -2.14 -23.76
N ALA A 54 5.12 -2.09 -25.05
CA ALA A 54 3.75 -1.76 -25.48
C ALA A 54 2.69 -2.64 -24.79
N ALA A 55 2.86 -3.96 -24.84
CA ALA A 55 1.95 -4.91 -24.20
C ALA A 55 1.89 -4.73 -22.67
N LEU A 56 3.04 -4.45 -22.04
CA LEU A 56 3.12 -4.21 -20.61
C LEU A 56 2.44 -2.88 -20.21
N LYS A 57 2.56 -1.82 -21.02
CA LYS A 57 1.88 -0.54 -20.78
C LYS A 57 0.36 -0.69 -20.83
N VAL A 58 -0.16 -1.45 -21.80
CA VAL A 58 -1.60 -1.77 -21.89
C VAL A 58 -2.05 -2.54 -20.66
N PHE A 59 -1.29 -3.56 -20.25
CA PHE A 59 -1.59 -4.32 -19.04
C PHE A 59 -1.58 -3.43 -17.78
N ILE A 60 -0.56 -2.61 -17.61
CA ILE A 60 -0.44 -1.68 -16.46
C ILE A 60 -1.66 -0.75 -16.39
N LYS A 61 -2.05 -0.11 -17.50
CA LYS A 61 -3.24 0.77 -17.54
C LYS A 61 -4.51 0.02 -17.14
N LYS A 62 -4.72 -1.15 -17.74
CA LYS A 62 -5.89 -1.97 -17.46
C LYS A 62 -5.94 -2.37 -15.99
N THR A 63 -4.87 -2.95 -15.46
CA THR A 63 -4.79 -3.37 -14.05
C THR A 63 -4.95 -2.20 -13.08
N PHE A 64 -4.41 -1.03 -13.42
CA PHE A 64 -4.57 0.17 -12.58
C PHE A 64 -6.03 0.62 -12.49
N HIS A 65 -6.74 0.73 -13.61
CA HIS A 65 -8.14 1.13 -13.62
C HIS A 65 -9.09 0.04 -13.08
N ASP A 66 -8.83 -1.23 -13.40
CA ASP A 66 -9.58 -2.38 -12.84
C ASP A 66 -9.45 -2.44 -11.30
N SER A 67 -8.36 -1.89 -10.74
CA SER A 67 -8.14 -1.77 -9.30
C SER A 67 -8.71 -0.50 -8.68
N TYR A 68 -9.55 0.27 -9.39
CA TYR A 68 -10.02 1.59 -8.94
C TYR A 68 -8.88 2.53 -8.54
N GLU A 69 -7.75 2.46 -9.26
CA GLU A 69 -6.58 3.31 -9.05
C GLU A 69 -5.87 3.10 -7.69
N THR A 70 -6.17 1.99 -7.00
CA THR A 70 -5.58 1.64 -5.70
C THR A 70 -4.21 0.98 -5.82
N TYR A 71 -3.91 0.30 -6.94
CA TYR A 71 -2.70 -0.50 -7.05
C TYR A 71 -1.50 0.35 -7.48
N GLY A 72 -0.53 0.50 -6.57
CA GLY A 72 0.79 1.03 -6.89
C GLY A 72 1.68 0.05 -7.67
N TYR A 73 2.86 0.51 -8.10
CA TYR A 73 3.77 -0.26 -8.96
C TYR A 73 4.16 -1.64 -8.42
N ARG A 74 4.23 -1.81 -7.09
CA ARG A 74 4.55 -3.11 -6.46
C ARG A 74 3.45 -4.14 -6.70
N ARG A 75 2.18 -3.76 -6.54
CA ARG A 75 1.03 -4.65 -6.76
C ARG A 75 0.85 -4.95 -8.24
N ILE A 76 0.99 -3.92 -9.08
CA ILE A 76 0.95 -4.09 -10.53
C ILE A 76 2.09 -5.01 -11.01
N HIS A 77 3.29 -4.93 -10.42
CA HIS A 77 4.38 -5.85 -10.72
C HIS A 77 4.05 -7.31 -10.39
N ILE A 78 3.41 -7.57 -9.24
CA ILE A 78 2.96 -8.92 -8.87
C ILE A 78 1.94 -9.43 -9.89
N MET A 79 0.95 -8.60 -10.26
CA MET A 79 -0.06 -8.95 -11.27
C MET A 79 0.57 -9.20 -12.64
N ALA A 80 1.54 -8.38 -13.03
CA ALA A 80 2.28 -8.55 -14.28
C ALA A 80 3.07 -9.85 -14.30
N ARG A 81 3.73 -10.23 -13.20
CA ARG A 81 4.41 -11.53 -13.07
C ARG A 81 3.43 -12.70 -13.18
N LYS A 82 2.27 -12.61 -12.52
CA LYS A 82 1.20 -13.63 -12.61
C LYS A 82 0.65 -13.76 -14.03
N ALA A 83 0.56 -12.65 -14.78
CA ALA A 83 0.17 -12.63 -16.18
C ALA A 83 1.30 -13.04 -17.16
N GLY A 84 2.47 -13.47 -16.66
CA GLY A 84 3.58 -13.99 -17.47
C GLY A 84 4.61 -12.94 -17.94
N PHE A 85 4.49 -11.67 -17.54
CA PHE A 85 5.46 -10.65 -17.91
C PHE A 85 6.77 -10.78 -17.10
N LYS A 86 7.89 -10.90 -17.81
CA LYS A 86 9.24 -10.85 -17.23
C LYS A 86 9.73 -9.41 -17.13
N CYS A 87 9.43 -8.74 -16.02
CA CYS A 87 9.87 -7.37 -15.77
C CYS A 87 10.31 -7.16 -14.31
N SER A 88 11.14 -6.14 -14.08
CA SER A 88 11.52 -5.73 -12.73
C SER A 88 10.50 -4.75 -12.14
N PRO A 89 10.39 -4.64 -10.80
CA PRO A 89 9.53 -3.65 -10.16
C PRO A 89 9.84 -2.21 -10.62
N ASN A 90 11.13 -1.89 -10.78
CA ASN A 90 11.58 -0.58 -11.23
C ASN A 90 11.17 -0.28 -12.68
N THR A 91 11.05 -1.31 -13.52
CA THR A 91 10.51 -1.16 -14.88
C THR A 91 9.04 -0.75 -14.83
N VAL A 92 8.24 -1.38 -13.97
CA VAL A 92 6.83 -1.03 -13.78
C VAL A 92 6.69 0.40 -13.25
N LEU A 93 7.48 0.76 -12.24
CA LEU A 93 7.50 2.13 -11.69
C LEU A 93 7.79 3.18 -12.77
N ARG A 94 8.86 2.97 -13.56
CA ARG A 94 9.21 3.88 -14.67
C ARG A 94 8.10 3.98 -15.70
N LEU A 95 7.47 2.86 -16.07
CA LEU A 95 6.38 2.84 -17.05
C LEU A 95 5.12 3.53 -16.51
N MET A 96 4.78 3.35 -15.24
CA MET A 96 3.68 4.08 -14.61
C MET A 96 3.94 5.59 -14.64
N GLY A 97 5.17 6.03 -14.33
CA GLY A 97 5.55 7.44 -14.44
C GLY A 97 5.48 7.98 -15.88
N GLN A 98 5.81 7.18 -16.89
CA GLN A 98 5.63 7.56 -18.30
C GLN A 98 4.16 7.63 -18.75
N LEU A 99 3.26 7.01 -18.00
CA LEU A 99 1.83 6.96 -18.28
C LEU A 99 1.03 7.91 -17.37
N ASP A 100 1.73 8.71 -16.55
CA ASP A 100 1.14 9.58 -15.52
C ASP A 100 0.17 8.84 -14.58
N LEU A 101 0.48 7.57 -14.28
CA LEU A 101 -0.29 6.75 -13.35
C LEU A 101 0.34 6.79 -11.96
N SER A 102 -0.37 7.40 -11.01
CA SER A 102 0.00 7.44 -9.60
C SER A 102 -1.22 7.17 -8.74
N VAL A 103 -1.04 6.41 -7.65
CA VAL A 103 -2.11 6.20 -6.67
C VAL A 103 -2.38 7.54 -5.98
N THR A 104 -3.55 8.11 -6.22
CA THR A 104 -4.01 9.39 -5.67
C THR A 104 -4.87 9.24 -4.43
N LEU A 105 -5.12 8.00 -3.97
CA LEU A 105 -5.86 7.70 -2.75
C LEU A 105 -5.12 8.19 -1.51
N TYR A 106 -5.19 9.50 -1.29
CA TYR A 106 -5.21 10.08 0.04
C TYR A 106 -6.50 9.60 0.69
N SER A 107 -6.39 8.59 1.55
CA SER A 107 -7.43 8.35 2.55
C SER A 107 -7.52 9.62 3.41
N ARG A 108 -8.37 10.57 3.02
CA ARG A 108 -8.86 11.57 3.98
C ARG A 108 -9.54 10.74 5.06
N HIS A 109 -8.93 10.69 6.24
CA HIS A 109 -9.51 10.12 7.45
C HIS A 109 -10.89 10.77 7.68
N THR A 110 -11.91 10.19 7.05
CA THR A 110 -13.31 10.57 7.20
C THR A 110 -13.93 9.58 8.17
N SER A 111 -13.20 9.25 9.25
CA SER A 111 -13.66 8.31 10.25
C SER A 111 -14.41 9.06 11.34
N GLY A 112 -15.73 8.87 11.40
CA GLY A 112 -16.54 9.31 12.52
C GLY A 112 -16.33 8.47 13.78
N TYR A 113 -15.69 7.30 13.67
CA TYR A 113 -15.35 6.45 14.80
C TYR A 113 -14.06 6.90 15.48
N HIS A 114 -14.18 7.26 16.76
CA HIS A 114 -13.06 7.44 17.67
C HIS A 114 -13.17 6.39 18.78
N SER A 115 -12.29 5.37 18.74
CA SER A 115 -12.13 4.38 19.81
C SER A 115 -11.62 5.03 21.11
N TYR A 116 -10.97 6.20 21.00
CA TYR A 116 -10.47 6.93 22.15
C TYR A 116 -11.57 7.73 22.84
N LYS A 117 -11.97 7.29 24.03
CA LYS A 117 -12.88 8.02 24.94
C LYS A 117 -12.19 8.48 26.23
N GLY A 118 -10.86 8.53 26.26
CA GLY A 118 -10.08 8.76 27.48
C GLY A 118 -9.88 7.49 28.31
N LYS A 119 -9.57 7.63 29.60
CA LYS A 119 -9.42 6.51 30.54
C LYS A 119 -10.80 6.04 30.98
N VAL A 120 -11.31 5.01 30.32
CA VAL A 120 -12.61 4.39 30.61
C VAL A 120 -12.44 3.19 31.54
N GLY A 121 -11.23 2.60 31.61
CA GLY A 121 -10.93 1.46 32.47
C GLY A 121 -9.44 1.26 32.73
N THR A 122 -8.97 0.01 32.67
CA THR A 122 -7.58 -0.36 32.94
C THR A 122 -6.71 -0.07 31.72
N VAL A 123 -5.60 0.63 31.93
CA VAL A 123 -4.58 0.85 30.91
C VAL A 123 -3.37 0.00 31.29
N ASN A 124 -2.95 -0.89 30.41
CA ASN A 124 -1.78 -1.74 30.63
C ASN A 124 -0.51 -1.07 30.12
N ASP A 125 0.63 -1.46 30.67
CA ASP A 125 1.92 -0.95 30.25
C ASP A 125 2.27 -1.40 28.82
N ASN A 126 3.01 -0.53 28.12
CA ASN A 126 3.57 -0.87 26.81
C ASN A 126 4.77 -1.79 27.05
N LEU A 127 4.64 -3.07 26.70
CA LEU A 127 5.68 -4.08 26.85
C LEU A 127 6.58 -4.17 25.62
N LEU A 128 6.09 -3.75 24.45
CA LEU A 128 6.85 -3.82 23.18
C LEU A 128 7.83 -2.66 23.03
N HIS A 129 7.49 -1.46 23.49
CA HIS A 129 8.32 -0.26 23.33
C HIS A 129 8.82 -0.06 21.87
N GLN A 130 7.96 -0.33 20.88
CA GLN A 130 8.26 -0.28 19.44
C GLN A 130 9.31 -1.30 18.94
N ARG A 131 9.58 -2.35 19.71
CA ARG A 131 10.38 -3.50 19.27
C ARG A 131 9.44 -4.53 18.68
N PHE A 132 9.46 -4.63 17.34
CA PHE A 132 8.66 -5.59 16.57
C PHE A 132 9.58 -6.64 15.93
N ASP A 133 10.32 -7.36 16.78
CA ASP A 133 11.36 -8.31 16.43
C ASP A 133 11.04 -9.75 16.82
N ALA A 134 9.77 -10.07 17.14
CA ALA A 134 9.35 -11.43 17.43
C ALA A 134 9.66 -12.37 16.25
N GLN A 135 10.44 -13.42 16.51
CA GLN A 135 10.82 -14.42 15.51
C GLN A 135 9.99 -15.70 15.61
N GLU A 136 9.37 -15.95 16.77
CA GLU A 136 8.58 -17.15 17.05
C GLU A 136 7.08 -16.83 16.98
N PRO A 137 6.27 -17.64 16.25
CA PRO A 137 4.83 -17.49 16.21
C PRO A 137 4.20 -17.55 17.60
N PHE A 138 3.10 -16.82 17.80
CA PHE A 138 2.35 -16.72 19.06
C PHE A 138 3.16 -16.16 20.24
N THR A 139 4.23 -15.40 19.96
CA THR A 139 4.94 -14.61 20.97
C THR A 139 4.27 -13.27 21.19
N VAL A 140 3.96 -12.57 20.09
CA VAL A 140 3.32 -11.26 20.09
C VAL A 140 2.20 -11.26 19.07
N LEU A 141 1.00 -10.94 19.55
CA LEU A 141 -0.20 -10.74 18.76
C LEU A 141 -0.57 -9.26 18.78
N HIS A 142 -0.98 -8.72 17.65
CA HIS A 142 -1.52 -7.37 17.54
C HIS A 142 -3.01 -7.43 17.29
N THR A 143 -3.78 -6.58 17.97
CA THR A 143 -5.21 -6.40 17.72
C THR A 143 -5.57 -4.93 17.54
N ASP A 144 -6.53 -4.67 16.66
CA ASP A 144 -7.16 -3.37 16.48
C ASP A 144 -8.51 -3.53 15.74
N VAL A 145 -9.32 -2.48 15.76
CA VAL A 145 -10.59 -2.39 15.04
C VAL A 145 -10.55 -1.21 14.08
N THR A 146 -10.71 -1.49 12.78
CA THR A 146 -10.87 -0.44 11.77
C THR A 146 -12.31 -0.36 11.28
N GLN A 147 -12.76 0.86 10.97
CA GLN A 147 -13.95 1.07 10.15
C GLN A 147 -13.60 1.13 8.66
N VAL A 148 -14.50 0.60 7.83
CA VAL A 148 -14.46 0.63 6.36
C VAL A 148 -15.81 1.10 5.83
N LYS A 149 -15.80 1.88 4.74
CA LYS A 149 -17.03 2.32 4.10
C LYS A 149 -17.45 1.26 3.07
N LEU A 150 -18.68 0.77 3.16
CA LEU A 150 -19.23 -0.23 2.26
C LEU A 150 -19.81 0.43 0.99
N VAL A 151 -20.06 -0.38 -0.04
CA VAL A 151 -20.55 0.06 -1.36
C VAL A 151 -21.90 0.78 -1.26
N ASP A 152 -22.75 0.35 -0.33
CA ASP A 152 -24.05 0.95 -0.02
C ASP A 152 -23.97 2.21 0.86
N HIS A 153 -22.75 2.75 1.05
CA HIS A 153 -22.43 3.88 1.91
C HIS A 153 -22.63 3.67 3.42
N SER A 154 -22.96 2.45 3.85
CA SER A 154 -22.96 2.10 5.27
C SER A 154 -21.53 1.88 5.79
N TRP A 155 -21.38 1.82 7.12
CA TRP A 155 -20.11 1.57 7.78
C TRP A 155 -20.02 0.11 8.22
N GLY A 156 -18.94 -0.56 7.82
CA GLY A 156 -18.53 -1.85 8.37
C GLY A 156 -17.37 -1.67 9.35
N TYR A 157 -17.27 -2.56 10.32
CA TYR A 157 -16.20 -2.59 11.31
C TYR A 157 -15.50 -3.94 11.24
N ILE A 158 -14.18 -3.92 11.18
CA ILE A 158 -13.33 -5.10 11.08
C ILE A 158 -12.45 -5.13 12.31
N SER A 159 -12.64 -6.16 13.13
CA SER A 159 -11.77 -6.51 14.25
C SER A 159 -10.82 -7.60 13.78
N ALA A 160 -9.51 -7.39 13.98
CA ALA A 160 -8.49 -8.34 13.55
C ALA A 160 -7.48 -8.64 14.65
N VAL A 161 -6.92 -9.84 14.60
CA VAL A 161 -5.75 -10.27 15.37
C VAL A 161 -4.73 -10.85 14.41
N ILE A 162 -3.52 -10.29 14.40
CA ILE A 162 -2.40 -10.76 13.59
C ILE A 162 -1.25 -11.21 14.48
N ASP A 163 -0.52 -12.21 14.01
CA ASP A 163 0.73 -12.64 14.63
C ASP A 163 1.91 -11.82 14.10
N GLU A 164 2.79 -11.36 15.00
CA GLU A 164 3.90 -10.47 14.63
C GLU A 164 4.97 -11.19 13.79
N ALA A 165 5.33 -12.43 14.17
CA ALA A 165 6.42 -13.18 13.57
C ALA A 165 6.06 -13.71 12.16
N SER A 166 4.92 -14.39 12.05
CA SER A 166 4.44 -14.97 10.79
C SER A 166 3.75 -13.95 9.87
N ARG A 167 3.28 -12.83 10.43
CA ARG A 167 2.40 -11.85 9.77
C ARG A 167 1.05 -12.44 9.35
N GLU A 168 0.67 -13.61 9.88
CA GLU A 168 -0.60 -14.25 9.57
C GLU A 168 -1.76 -13.58 10.32
N VAL A 169 -2.93 -13.56 9.68
CA VAL A 169 -4.19 -13.14 10.31
C VAL A 169 -4.76 -14.34 11.04
N ILE A 170 -4.69 -14.33 12.37
CA ILE A 170 -5.22 -15.40 13.22
C ILE A 170 -6.75 -15.32 13.24
N THR A 171 -7.28 -14.12 13.48
CA THR A 171 -8.72 -13.89 13.60
C THR A 171 -9.12 -12.62 12.85
N ILE A 172 -10.27 -12.68 12.17
CA ILE A 172 -10.92 -11.52 11.56
C ILE A 172 -12.43 -11.64 11.72
N ILE A 173 -13.06 -10.62 12.30
CA ILE A 173 -14.51 -10.56 12.50
C ILE A 173 -15.03 -9.25 11.90
N VAL A 174 -16.00 -9.37 11.00
CA VAL A 174 -16.66 -8.23 10.34
C VAL A 174 -18.05 -8.04 10.96
N SER A 175 -18.39 -6.81 11.29
CA SER A 175 -19.67 -6.43 11.90
C SER A 175 -20.19 -5.11 11.32
N SER A 176 -21.50 -4.86 11.41
CA SER A 176 -22.11 -3.56 11.12
C SER A 176 -21.91 -2.54 12.26
N SER A 177 -21.42 -2.97 13.42
CA SER A 177 -21.10 -2.10 14.55
C SER A 177 -19.87 -2.57 15.35
N ALA A 178 -19.02 -1.62 15.76
CA ALA A 178 -17.93 -1.86 16.73
C ALA A 178 -18.48 -1.88 18.15
N ASN A 179 -19.17 -2.96 18.49
CA ASN A 179 -19.78 -3.18 19.80
C ASN A 179 -19.02 -4.26 20.60
N LYS A 180 -19.45 -4.52 21.83
CA LYS A 180 -18.87 -5.57 22.67
C LYS A 180 -19.00 -6.97 22.08
N GLU A 181 -20.11 -7.23 21.39
CA GLU A 181 -20.37 -8.52 20.75
C GLU A 181 -19.28 -8.86 19.72
N GLN A 182 -18.88 -7.90 18.88
CA GLN A 182 -17.76 -8.08 17.95
C GLN A 182 -16.46 -8.43 18.68
N LEU A 183 -16.18 -7.77 19.80
CA LEU A 183 -15.02 -8.06 20.63
C LEU A 183 -15.08 -9.48 21.21
N HIS A 184 -16.25 -9.92 21.68
CA HIS A 184 -16.43 -11.27 22.20
C HIS A 184 -16.22 -12.33 21.12
N LEU A 185 -16.83 -12.16 19.96
CA LEU A 185 -16.66 -13.05 18.82
C LEU A 185 -15.19 -13.14 18.39
N THR A 186 -14.47 -12.01 18.43
CA THR A 186 -13.03 -11.97 18.11
C THR A 186 -12.24 -12.81 19.11
N LEU A 187 -12.48 -12.64 20.41
CA LEU A 187 -11.79 -13.40 21.45
C LEU A 187 -12.17 -14.89 21.43
N ASP A 188 -13.42 -15.22 21.13
CA ASP A 188 -13.90 -16.61 21.06
C ASP A 188 -13.30 -17.36 19.87
N ASP A 189 -13.17 -16.69 18.72
CA ASP A 189 -12.48 -17.25 17.56
C ASP A 189 -10.97 -17.39 17.81
N LEU A 190 -10.35 -16.38 18.44
CA LEU A 190 -8.95 -16.44 18.81
C LEU A 190 -8.65 -17.60 19.76
N ALA A 191 -9.48 -17.81 20.79
CA ALA A 191 -9.30 -18.88 21.77
C ALA A 191 -9.30 -20.28 21.14
N LYS A 192 -10.02 -20.48 20.03
CA LYS A 192 -10.05 -21.77 19.31
C LYS A 192 -8.79 -22.01 18.49
N LYS A 193 -8.06 -20.95 18.14
CA LYS A 193 -6.88 -20.97 17.26
C LYS A 193 -5.58 -20.84 18.03
N LEU A 194 -5.65 -20.43 19.30
CA LEU A 194 -4.49 -20.33 20.17
C LEU A 194 -4.00 -21.74 20.56
N PRO A 195 -2.71 -22.04 20.39
CA PRO A 195 -2.13 -23.25 20.96
C PRO A 195 -2.28 -23.28 22.49
N ALA A 196 -2.37 -24.48 23.09
CA ALA A 196 -2.61 -24.61 24.53
C ALA A 196 -1.43 -24.15 25.41
N ASP A 197 -0.19 -24.26 24.88
CA ASP A 197 1.04 -24.03 25.65
C ASP A 197 1.71 -22.67 25.37
N VAL A 198 0.96 -21.72 24.81
CA VAL A 198 1.48 -20.37 24.52
C VAL A 198 0.88 -19.32 25.45
N ALA A 199 1.69 -18.32 25.79
CA ALA A 199 1.29 -17.16 26.56
C ALA A 199 1.68 -15.87 25.83
N PRO A 200 1.04 -15.56 24.67
CA PRO A 200 1.41 -14.39 23.88
C PRO A 200 1.19 -13.10 24.64
N ILE A 201 1.94 -12.08 24.24
CA ILE A 201 1.58 -10.70 24.48
C ILE A 201 0.51 -10.28 23.47
N MET A 202 -0.62 -9.75 23.93
CA MET A 202 -1.62 -9.12 23.07
C MET A 202 -1.46 -7.61 23.13
N HIS A 203 -0.90 -7.02 22.07
CA HIS A 203 -0.70 -5.60 21.95
C HIS A 203 -1.86 -4.90 21.23
N SER A 204 -2.36 -3.82 21.83
CA SER A 204 -3.53 -3.07 21.34
C SER A 204 -3.33 -1.54 21.44
N ASP A 205 -4.21 -0.79 20.79
CA ASP A 205 -4.34 0.65 21.05
C ASP A 205 -5.01 0.92 22.42
N GLN A 206 -5.08 2.19 22.83
CA GLN A 206 -5.83 2.57 24.05
C GLN A 206 -7.34 2.74 23.79
N GLY A 207 -7.92 1.99 22.84
CA GLY A 207 -9.34 2.00 22.56
C GLY A 207 -10.20 1.65 23.78
N TRP A 208 -11.38 2.27 23.91
CA TRP A 208 -12.27 2.05 25.05
C TRP A 208 -12.59 0.56 25.27
N GLN A 209 -12.69 -0.20 24.17
CA GLN A 209 -13.01 -1.63 24.19
C GLN A 209 -11.94 -2.47 24.92
N TYR A 210 -10.65 -2.12 24.74
CA TYR A 210 -9.53 -2.84 25.33
C TYR A 210 -9.30 -2.46 26.80
N GLN A 211 -9.83 -1.32 27.25
CA GLN A 211 -9.75 -0.92 28.65
C GLN A 211 -10.81 -1.57 29.55
N THR A 212 -11.83 -2.23 28.96
CA THR A 212 -12.94 -2.79 29.73
C THR A 212 -12.48 -3.94 30.62
N ARG A 213 -13.01 -4.01 31.86
CA ARG A 213 -12.71 -5.11 32.80
C ARG A 213 -13.02 -6.48 32.19
N GLU A 214 -14.09 -6.56 31.42
CA GLU A 214 -14.55 -7.76 30.74
C GLU A 214 -13.53 -8.27 29.71
N TYR A 215 -12.98 -7.38 28.89
CA TYR A 215 -11.88 -7.71 27.97
C TYR A 215 -10.66 -8.21 28.74
N GLN A 216 -10.21 -7.45 29.75
CA GLN A 216 -9.04 -7.80 30.57
C GLN A 216 -9.19 -9.18 31.20
N SER A 217 -10.33 -9.46 31.83
CA SER A 217 -10.60 -10.77 32.45
C SER A 217 -10.56 -11.92 31.43
N ARG A 218 -11.11 -11.73 30.23
CA ARG A 218 -11.10 -12.77 29.18
C ARG A 218 -9.69 -13.02 28.64
N VAL A 219 -8.94 -11.96 28.36
CA VAL A 219 -7.55 -12.08 27.87
C VAL A 219 -6.68 -12.81 28.90
N HIS A 220 -6.80 -12.45 30.19
CA HIS A 220 -6.09 -13.17 31.25
C HIS A 220 -6.55 -14.62 31.41
N ALA A 221 -7.84 -14.92 31.26
CA ALA A 221 -8.36 -16.29 31.32
C ALA A 221 -7.84 -17.17 30.16
N MET A 222 -7.42 -16.56 29.05
CA MET A 222 -6.79 -17.24 27.91
C MET A 222 -5.26 -17.41 28.09
N GLY A 223 -4.68 -17.00 29.22
CA GLY A 223 -3.24 -17.03 29.44
C GLY A 223 -2.46 -15.96 28.67
N ILE A 224 -3.15 -14.95 28.13
CA ILE A 224 -2.55 -13.89 27.32
C ILE A 224 -2.14 -12.71 28.21
N VAL A 225 -0.99 -12.11 27.91
CA VAL A 225 -0.48 -10.93 28.62
C VAL A 225 -0.89 -9.67 27.85
N PRO A 226 -1.79 -8.82 28.37
CA PRO A 226 -2.24 -7.65 27.65
C PRO A 226 -1.19 -6.53 27.69
N SER A 227 -0.99 -5.86 26.56
CA SER A 227 -0.14 -4.69 26.42
C SER A 227 -0.84 -3.60 25.61
N MET A 228 -0.60 -2.34 25.94
CA MET A 228 -1.20 -1.21 25.22
C MET A 228 -0.14 -0.19 24.80
N SER A 229 -0.32 0.37 23.61
CA SER A 229 0.48 1.51 23.12
C SER A 229 0.34 2.74 24.01
N ARG A 230 1.31 3.67 23.94
CA ARG A 230 1.21 4.97 24.62
C ARG A 230 0.31 5.93 23.84
N LYS A 231 -0.42 6.76 24.59
CA LYS A 231 -1.25 7.83 24.02
C LYS A 231 -0.43 8.73 23.09
N GLY A 232 -0.92 8.92 21.86
CA GLY A 232 -0.33 9.86 20.89
C GLY A 232 0.86 9.30 20.10
N ASN A 233 1.17 8.00 20.23
CA ASN A 233 2.25 7.37 19.50
C ASN A 233 1.69 6.23 18.62
N CYS A 234 1.09 6.59 17.48
CA CYS A 234 0.46 5.65 16.54
C CYS A 234 1.42 4.55 16.05
N HIS A 235 2.72 4.84 16.06
CA HIS A 235 3.78 3.89 15.69
C HIS A 235 3.89 2.67 16.60
N ASP A 236 3.32 2.70 17.81
CA ASP A 236 3.38 1.58 18.76
C ASP A 236 2.58 0.35 18.28
N ASN A 237 1.64 0.50 17.33
CA ASN A 237 0.91 -0.62 16.70
C ASN A 237 1.12 -0.70 15.16
N ALA A 238 2.33 -0.36 14.70
CA ALA A 238 2.68 -0.31 13.27
C ALA A 238 2.35 -1.58 12.46
N PRO A 239 2.49 -2.82 12.99
CA PRO A 239 2.10 -4.04 12.27
C PRO A 239 0.63 -4.01 11.83
N MET A 240 -0.25 -3.56 12.72
CA MET A 240 -1.69 -3.52 12.45
C MET A 240 -2.08 -2.38 11.53
N GLU A 241 -1.43 -1.21 11.65
CA GLU A 241 -1.60 -0.11 10.70
C GLU A 241 -1.22 -0.55 9.28
N SER A 242 -0.09 -1.24 9.13
CA SER A 242 0.35 -1.78 7.85
C SER A 242 -0.67 -2.79 7.28
N PHE A 243 -1.21 -3.68 8.12
CA PHE A 243 -2.24 -4.64 7.72
C PHE A 243 -3.51 -3.93 7.22
N PHE A 244 -4.06 -2.97 7.98
CA PHE A 244 -5.27 -2.28 7.57
C PHE A 244 -5.08 -1.36 6.37
N ASN A 245 -3.90 -0.77 6.20
CA ASN A 245 -3.57 -0.03 4.98
C ASN A 245 -3.60 -0.96 3.76
N LEU A 246 -3.04 -2.17 3.88
CA LEU A 246 -3.10 -3.16 2.80
C LEU A 246 -4.54 -3.60 2.51
N LEU A 247 -5.33 -3.84 3.55
CA LEU A 247 -6.72 -4.26 3.46
C LEU A 247 -7.58 -3.19 2.76
N LYS A 248 -7.51 -1.94 3.20
CA LYS A 248 -8.26 -0.81 2.63
C LYS A 248 -7.87 -0.49 1.18
N CYS A 249 -6.63 -0.77 0.77
CA CYS A 249 -6.24 -0.61 -0.62
C CYS A 249 -6.70 -1.78 -1.52
N CYS A 250 -7.17 -2.90 -0.97
CA CYS A 250 -7.63 -4.05 -1.76
C CYS A 250 -9.16 -4.12 -1.88
N THR A 251 -9.88 -3.35 -1.07
CA THR A 251 -11.34 -3.24 -1.03
C THR A 251 -11.78 -1.94 -1.67
#